data_AF-A0A1V2G773-F1
#
_entry.id   AF-A0A1V2G773-F1
#
_cell.length_a   1.000
_cell.length_b   1.000
_cell.length_c   1.000
_cell.angle_alpha   90.00
_cell.angle_beta   90.00
_cell.angle_gamma   90.00
#
_symmetry.space_group_name_H-M   'P 1'
#
loop_
_entity.id
_entity.type
_entity.pdbx_description
1 polymer ?
#
loop_
_entity_poly.entity_id
_entity_poly.type
_entity_poly.pdbx_seq_one_letter_code
_entity_poly.pdbx_strand_id
1 'polypeptide(L)' 'HFADIQQLLDVLHKLRDQGNTIVVIEHNLDVIKTADWIVDLGPEGGSGGGEILVSGTPETVAECEASHTARFLKPML' A
#
# COMPACT_ATOMS: atom_id res chain seq x y z
N HIS A 1 15.11 -0.32 11.24
CA HIS A 1 15.61 -1.65 10.83
C HIS A 1 14.49 -2.46 10.17
N PHE A 2 14.79 -3.49 9.37
CA PHE A 2 13.78 -4.42 8.83
C PHE A 2 13.00 -5.16 9.94
N ALA A 3 13.68 -5.50 11.04
CA ALA A 3 13.06 -6.15 12.20
C ALA A 3 11.95 -5.30 12.84
N ASP A 4 12.12 -3.97 12.89
CA ASP A 4 11.12 -3.06 13.47
C ASP A 4 9.84 -3.03 12.62
N ILE A 5 9.98 -3.10 11.29
CA ILE A 5 8.86 -3.14 10.34
C ILE A 5 8.09 -4.46 10.51
N GLN A 6 8.79 -5.58 10.66
CA GLN A 6 8.15 -6.88 10.91
C GLN A 6 7.36 -6.88 12.22
N GLN A 7 7.93 -6.34 13.31
CA GLN A 7 7.21 -6.22 14.58
C GLN A 7 5.99 -5.30 14.48
N LEU A 8 6.08 -4.21 13.73
CA LEU A 8 4.95 -3.34 13.44
C LEU A 8 3.85 -4.10 12.67
N LEU A 9 4.21 -4.78 11.58
CA LEU A 9 3.27 -5.58 10.78
C LEU A 9 2.56 -6.64 11.60
N ASP A 10 3.27 -7.34 12.48
CA ASP A 10 2.68 -8.33 13.39
C ASP A 10 1.59 -7.73 14.30
N VAL A 11 1.80 -6.50 14.78
CA VAL A 11 0.82 -5.80 15.61
C VAL A 11 -0.38 -5.37 14.76
N LEU A 12 -0.15 -4.84 13.56
CA LEU A 12 -1.22 -4.42 12.65
C LEU A 12 -2.10 -5.60 12.22
N HIS A 13 -1.50 -6.73 11.87
CA HIS A 13 -2.24 -7.95 11.52
C HIS A 13 -3.08 -8.46 12.70
N LYS A 14 -2.53 -8.48 13.92
CA LYS A 14 -3.31 -8.88 15.12
C LYS A 14 -4.51 -7.98 15.36
N LEU A 15 -4.36 -6.67 15.18
CA LEU A 15 -5.46 -5.72 15.34
C LEU A 15 -6.53 -5.94 14.26
N ARG A 16 -6.13 -6.16 13.01
CA ARG A 16 -7.05 -6.52 11.92
C ARG A 16 -7.80 -7.82 12.21
N ASP A 17 -7.09 -8.87 12.62
CA ASP A 17 -7.66 -10.19 12.88
C ASP A 17 -8.66 -10.18 14.06
N GLN A 18 -8.58 -9.17 14.94
CA GLN A 18 -9.59 -8.90 15.97
C GLN A 18 -10.84 -8.17 15.45
N GLY A 19 -10.93 -7.91 14.15
CA GLY A 19 -12.06 -7.24 13.50
C GLY A 19 -11.93 -5.73 13.38
N ASN A 20 -10.76 -5.15 13.67
CA ASN A 20 -10.53 -3.71 13.48
C ASN A 20 -10.21 -3.39 12.02
N THR A 21 -10.62 -2.21 11.56
CA THR A 21 -10.15 -1.64 10.29
C THR A 21 -9.00 -0.69 10.56
N ILE A 22 -7.90 -0.85 9.82
CA ILE A 22 -6.69 -0.04 9.96
C ILE A 22 -6.45 0.66 8.63
N VAL A 23 -6.28 1.98 8.69
CA VAL A 23 -5.90 2.80 7.53
C VAL A 23 -4.53 3.39 7.82
N VAL A 24 -3.58 3.15 6.92
CA VAL A 24 -2.19 3.62 7.06
C VAL A 24 -1.79 4.34 5.77
N ILE A 25 -1.06 5.44 5.90
CA ILE A 25 -0.40 6.12 4.78
C ILE A 25 1.04 5.64 4.77
N GLU A 26 1.45 4.96 3.70
CA GLU A 26 2.77 4.35 3.61
C GLU A 26 3.41 4.54 2.24
N HIS A 27 4.74 4.51 2.25
CA HIS A 27 5.58 4.47 1.05
C HIS A 27 6.51 3.25 1.05
N ASN A 28 6.55 2.49 2.15
CA ASN A 28 7.35 1.29 2.24
C ASN A 28 6.65 0.10 1.57
N LEU A 29 7.21 -0.38 0.47
CA LEU A 29 6.65 -1.47 -0.32
C LEU A 29 6.54 -2.80 0.45
N ASP A 30 7.38 -3.04 1.46
CA ASP A 30 7.28 -4.23 2.30
C ASP A 30 6.01 -4.24 3.16
N VAL A 31 5.46 -3.06 3.47
CA VAL A 31 4.17 -2.91 4.16
C VAL A 31 3.03 -2.90 3.15
N ILE A 32 3.19 -2.18 2.05
CA ILE A 32 2.15 -2.03 1.02
C ILE A 32 1.77 -3.39 0.41
N LYS A 33 2.76 -4.27 0.15
CA LYS A 33 2.50 -5.60 -0.45
C LYS A 33 1.69 -6.53 0.46
N THR A 34 1.66 -6.29 1.77
CA THR A 34 0.91 -7.12 2.72
C THR A 34 -0.49 -6.58 3.00
N ALA A 35 -0.85 -5.44 2.43
CA ALA A 35 -2.17 -4.83 2.63
C ALA A 35 -3.26 -5.66 1.92
N ASP A 36 -4.41 -5.76 2.57
CA ASP A 36 -5.59 -6.40 1.97
C ASP A 36 -6.21 -5.51 0.86
N TRP A 37 -6.02 -4.19 0.97
CA TRP A 37 -6.53 -3.19 0.03
C TRP A 37 -5.63 -1.97 -0.02
N ILE A 38 -5.42 -1.40 -1.21
CA ILE A 38 -4.62 -0.21 -1.46
C ILE A 38 -5.50 0.83 -2.17
N VAL A 39 -5.38 2.08 -1.76
CA VAL A 39 -5.89 3.25 -2.49
C VAL A 39 -4.68 4.07 -2.91
N ASP A 40 -4.39 4.10 -4.22
CA ASP A 40 -3.23 4.80 -4.75
C ASP A 40 -3.62 6.19 -5.28
N LEU A 41 -2.87 7.19 -4.83
CA LEU A 41 -3.12 8.60 -5.12
C LEU A 41 -2.00 9.18 -5.97
N GLY A 42 -2.35 10.02 -6.94
CA GLY A 42 -1.38 10.69 -7.80
C GLY A 42 -2.06 11.48 -8.90
N PRO A 43 -1.48 11.55 -10.12
CA PRO A 43 -0.21 10.93 -10.55
C PRO A 43 1.05 11.56 -9.94
N GLU A 44 0.97 12.81 -9.50
CA GLU A 44 2.10 13.53 -8.90
C GLU A 44 1.75 14.05 -7.50
N GLY A 45 2.70 14.72 -6.85
CA GLY A 45 2.47 15.44 -5.60
C GLY A 45 1.89 16.85 -5.83
N GLY A 46 1.26 17.41 -4.79
CA GLY A 46 0.79 18.79 -4.79
C GLY A 46 -0.30 19.05 -5.83
N SER A 47 -0.15 20.11 -6.63
CA SER A 47 -1.15 20.50 -7.63
C SER A 47 -1.25 19.55 -8.83
N GLY A 48 -0.29 18.64 -9.00
CA GLY A 48 -0.32 17.61 -10.04
C GLY A 48 -0.93 16.28 -9.58
N GLY A 49 -1.45 16.23 -8.36
CA GLY A 49 -2.07 15.03 -7.79
C GLY A 49 -3.48 15.27 -7.28
N GLY A 50 -3.88 14.43 -6.32
CA GLY A 50 -5.19 14.50 -5.68
C GLY A 50 -6.26 13.63 -6.33
N GLU A 51 -5.87 12.80 -7.30
CA GLU A 51 -6.76 11.83 -7.94
C GLU A 51 -6.53 10.42 -7.38
N ILE A 52 -7.59 9.62 -7.35
CA ILE A 52 -7.49 8.19 -7.10
C ILE A 52 -7.17 7.53 -8.43
N LEU A 53 -5.93 7.04 -8.58
CA LEU A 53 -5.49 6.38 -9.82
C LEU A 53 -6.05 4.96 -9.91
N VAL A 54 -5.99 4.23 -8.80
CA VAL A 54 -6.45 2.86 -8.67
C VAL A 54 -6.76 2.54 -7.21
N SER A 55 -7.74 1.66 -7.00
CA SER A 55 -8.14 1.18 -5.69
C SER A 55 -8.47 -0.30 -5.81
N GLY A 56 -7.79 -1.15 -5.04
CA GLY A 56 -7.87 -2.60 -5.22
C GLY A 56 -6.93 -3.39 -4.34
N THR A 57 -6.85 -4.70 -4.57
CA THR A 57 -5.81 -5.55 -3.98
C THR A 57 -4.43 -5.14 -4.48
N PRO A 58 -3.34 -5.56 -3.81
CA PRO A 58 -1.97 -5.34 -4.30
C PRO A 58 -1.75 -5.73 -5.76
N GLU A 59 -2.32 -6.86 -6.19
CA GLU A 59 -2.23 -7.35 -7.57
C GLU A 59 -3.00 -6.44 -8.54
N THR A 60 -4.16 -5.93 -8.13
CA THR A 60 -4.95 -4.99 -8.93
C THR A 60 -4.19 -3.68 -9.14
N VAL A 61 -3.58 -3.17 -8.07
CA VAL A 61 -2.77 -1.94 -8.14
C VAL A 61 -1.52 -2.15 -8.98
N ALA A 62 -0.84 -3.29 -8.86
CA ALA A 62 0.38 -3.60 -9.61
C ALA A 62 0.20 -3.60 -11.15
N GLU A 63 -1.03 -3.75 -11.64
CA GLU A 63 -1.36 -3.66 -13.07
C GLU A 63 -1.71 -2.24 -13.55
N CYS A 64 -1.74 -1.23 -12.67
CA CYS A 64 -2.02 0.15 -13.05
C CYS A 64 -0.78 0.85 -13.62
N GLU A 65 -0.71 1.03 -14.94
CA GLU A 65 0.45 1.69 -15.60
C GLU A 65 0.65 3.16 -15.21
N ALA A 66 -0.42 3.86 -14.83
CA ALA A 66 -0.37 5.26 -14.43
C ALA A 66 0.17 5.48 -13.01
N SER A 67 0.32 4.41 -12.22
CA SER A 67 0.71 4.45 -10.82
C SER A 67 2.22 4.30 -10.64
N HIS A 68 2.85 5.27 -9.97
CA HIS A 68 4.24 5.12 -9.52
C HIS A 68 4.38 3.95 -8.54
N THR A 69 3.41 3.77 -7.63
CA THR A 69 3.37 2.65 -6.68
C THR A 69 3.37 1.31 -7.41
N ALA A 70 2.53 1.14 -8.44
CA ALA A 70 2.44 -0.08 -9.24
C ALA A 70 3.76 -0.48 -9.89
N ARG A 71 4.50 0.51 -10.44
CA ARG A 71 5.80 0.30 -11.07
C ARG A 71 6.80 -0.41 -10.15
N PHE A 72 6.76 -0.12 -8.85
CA PHE A 72 7.65 -0.73 -7.87
C PHE A 72 7.03 -1.91 -7.11
N LEU A 73 5.70 -1.97 -7.02
CA LEU A 73 4.99 -3.08 -6.38
C LEU A 73 5.02 -4.34 -7.25
N LYS A 74 4.88 -4.18 -8.57
CA LYS A 74 4.79 -5.31 -9.53
C LYS A 74 5.96 -6.31 -9.44
N PRO A 75 7.23 -5.90 -9.29
CA PRO A 75 8.35 -6.86 -9.15
C PRO A 75 8.45 -7.55 -7.78
N MET A 76 7.64 -7.15 -6.78
CA MET A 76 7.69 -7.66 -5.41
C MET A 76 6.59 -8.67 -5.08
N LEU A 77 5.61 -8.84 -5.98
CA LEU A 77 4.54 -9.83 -5.93
C LEU A 77 4.94 -11.08 -6.73
#